data_AF-A0A519LL50-F1
#
_entry.id   AF-A0A519LL50-F1
#
_cell.length_a   1.000
_cell.length_b   1.000
_cell.length_c   1.000
_cell.angle_alpha   90.00
_cell.angle_beta   90.00
_cell.angle_gamma   90.00
#
_symmetry.space_group_name_H-M   'P 1'
#
loop_
_entity.id
_entity.type
_entity.pdbx_description
1 polymer ?
#
loop_
_entity_poly.entity_id
_entity_poly.type
_entity_poly.pdbx_seq_one_letter_code
_entity_poly.pdbx_strand_id
1 'polypeptide(L)'
;QLQVPAGSINVVPGRCQFSLDLRAPTDAQRDALVSDVKEQLAKIAARRGLRYTLEESMRAAAAPSAPAWQHHWERAVDTLGVPVFRMPSGAGHDAMKLHEIMPQAMLFVRGLNSGISHNPLESTTNNDIQLAVDAFTQVLRQLAEEQQP
;
A
#
# COMPACT_ATOMS: atom_id res chain seq x y z
N GLN A 1 16.48 -5.05 -2.05
CA GLN A 1 17.65 -5.98 -2.07
C GLN A 1 18.91 -5.20 -1.76
N LEU A 2 19.91 -5.82 -1.14
CA LEU A 2 21.21 -5.19 -0.82
C LEU A 2 22.34 -6.08 -1.38
N GLN A 3 23.29 -5.46 -2.07
CA GLN A 3 24.39 -6.12 -2.74
C GLN A 3 25.70 -5.40 -2.44
N VAL A 4 26.75 -6.16 -2.15
CA VAL A 4 28.11 -5.68 -1.96
C VAL A 4 28.99 -6.33 -3.03
N PRO A 5 29.14 -5.71 -4.22
CA PRO A 5 29.94 -6.27 -5.30
C PRO A 5 31.38 -6.51 -4.84
N ALA A 6 31.93 -7.69 -5.14
CA ALA A 6 33.24 -8.14 -4.68
C ALA A 6 33.41 -8.13 -3.14
N GLY A 7 32.32 -8.28 -2.39
CA GLY A 7 32.38 -8.41 -0.94
C GLY A 7 33.18 -9.64 -0.50
N SER A 8 34.07 -9.45 0.47
CA SER A 8 34.81 -10.53 1.15
C SER A 8 34.69 -10.33 2.65
N ILE A 9 34.74 -11.43 3.42
CA ILE A 9 34.60 -11.43 4.89
C ILE A 9 35.67 -10.58 5.60
N ASN A 10 36.83 -10.41 4.99
CA ASN A 10 38.02 -9.77 5.56
C ASN A 10 38.47 -8.53 4.80
N VAL A 11 37.66 -8.01 3.85
CA VAL A 11 37.97 -6.81 3.08
C VAL A 11 36.87 -5.77 3.32
N VAL A 12 37.27 -4.55 3.67
CA VAL A 12 36.32 -3.44 3.85
C VAL A 12 35.57 -3.18 2.53
N PRO A 13 34.22 -3.18 2.52
CA PRO A 13 33.45 -2.94 1.30
C PRO A 13 33.75 -1.59 0.65
N GLY A 14 34.13 -1.60 -0.63
CA GLY A 14 34.32 -0.39 -1.43
C GLY A 14 33.05 0.18 -2.05
N ARG A 15 31.98 -0.63 -2.15
CA ARG A 15 30.68 -0.22 -2.72
C ARG A 15 29.55 -1.07 -2.15
N CYS A 16 28.40 -0.44 -1.93
CA CYS A 16 27.13 -1.11 -1.65
C CYS A 16 26.08 -0.59 -2.64
N GLN A 17 25.23 -1.48 -3.15
CA GLN A 17 24.08 -1.16 -3.99
C GLN A 17 22.84 -1.71 -3.31
N PHE A 18 21.81 -0.88 -3.17
CA PHE A 18 20.56 -1.33 -2.57
C PHE A 18 19.40 -0.52 -3.11
N SER A 19 18.20 -1.09 -3.00
CA SER A 19 16.94 -0.42 -3.32
C SER A 19 16.19 -0.04 -2.05
N LEU A 20 15.45 1.07 -2.13
CA LEU A 20 14.50 1.51 -1.11
C LEU A 20 13.12 1.65 -1.77
N ASP A 21 12.10 1.15 -1.07
CA ASP A 21 10.70 1.36 -1.41
C ASP A 21 10.10 2.27 -0.34
N LEU A 22 9.62 3.45 -0.75
CA LEU A 22 9.10 4.49 0.14
C LEU A 22 7.63 4.72 -0.18
N ARG A 23 6.76 4.47 0.80
CA ARG A 23 5.31 4.58 0.64
C ARG A 23 4.74 5.51 1.69
N ALA A 24 3.73 6.29 1.29
CA ALA A 24 2.94 7.10 2.20
C ALA A 24 1.49 7.22 1.68
N PRO A 25 0.51 7.49 2.56
CA PRO A 25 -0.90 7.57 2.15
C PRO A 25 -1.23 8.74 1.21
N THR A 26 -0.41 9.79 1.19
CA THR A 26 -0.61 10.97 0.35
C THR A 26 0.69 11.36 -0.36
N ASP A 27 0.56 12.04 -1.50
CA ASP A 27 1.71 12.52 -2.27
C ASP A 27 2.58 13.49 -1.46
N ALA A 28 1.96 14.41 -0.71
CA ALA A 28 2.69 15.36 0.14
C ALA A 28 3.51 14.64 1.23
N GLN A 29 2.96 13.62 1.87
CA GLN A 29 3.70 12.82 2.86
C GLN A 29 4.81 11.98 2.21
N ARG A 30 4.56 11.42 1.02
CA ARG A 30 5.59 10.68 0.26
C ARG A 30 6.75 11.60 -0.08
N ASP A 31 6.46 12.80 -0.57
CA ASP A 31 7.48 13.75 -1.01
C ASP A 31 8.30 14.30 0.16
N ALA A 32 7.66 14.54 1.32
CA ALA A 32 8.35 14.84 2.56
C ALA A 32 9.27 13.69 2.98
N LEU A 33 8.78 12.44 2.99
CA LEU A 33 9.59 11.26 3.31
C LEU A 33 10.80 11.10 2.37
N VAL A 34 10.61 11.30 1.06
CA VAL A 34 11.70 11.26 0.08
C VAL A 34 12.73 12.35 0.35
N SER A 35 12.28 13.56 0.68
CA SER A 35 13.16 14.67 1.05
C SER A 35 14.01 14.33 2.29
N ASP A 36 13.36 13.84 3.34
CA ASP A 36 14.02 13.46 4.59
C ASP A 36 15.07 12.36 4.37
N VAL A 37 14.74 11.32 3.59
CA VAL A 37 15.67 10.25 3.25
C VAL A 37 16.87 10.77 2.47
N LYS A 38 16.65 11.64 1.47
CA LYS A 38 17.73 12.25 0.68
C LYS A 38 18.65 13.12 1.54
N GLU A 39 18.08 13.90 2.45
CA GLU A 39 18.84 14.73 3.39
C GLU A 39 19.72 13.87 4.32
N GLN A 40 19.14 12.81 4.91
CA GLN A 40 19.88 11.89 5.78
C GLN A 40 20.98 11.15 5.03
N LEU A 41 20.72 10.71 3.79
CA LEU A 41 21.75 10.08 2.96
C LEU A 41 22.93 11.03 2.71
N ALA A 42 22.65 12.30 2.38
CA ALA A 42 23.67 13.31 2.19
C ALA A 42 24.51 13.54 3.46
N LYS A 43 23.86 13.66 4.62
CA LYS A 43 24.53 13.80 5.93
C LYS A 43 25.42 12.61 6.25
N ILE A 44 24.93 11.38 6.02
CA ILE A 44 25.70 10.15 6.25
C ILE A 44 26.91 10.08 5.33
N ALA A 45 26.73 10.40 4.05
CA ALA A 45 27.79 10.37 3.05
C ALA A 45 28.89 11.38 3.37
N ALA A 46 28.52 12.63 3.68
CA ALA A 46 29.46 13.68 4.08
C ALA A 46 30.26 13.28 5.34
N ARG A 47 29.56 12.83 6.40
CA ARG A 47 30.19 12.40 7.66
C ARG A 47 31.18 11.23 7.47
N ARG A 48 30.91 10.32 6.53
CA ARG A 48 31.72 9.12 6.29
C ARG A 48 32.69 9.24 5.11
N GLY A 49 32.74 10.39 4.42
CA GLY A 49 33.57 10.57 3.23
C GLY A 49 33.16 9.68 2.05
N LEU A 50 31.88 9.35 1.93
CA LEU A 50 31.34 8.49 0.87
C LEU A 50 30.78 9.30 -0.29
N ARG A 51 30.73 8.66 -1.46
CA ARG A 51 29.99 9.15 -2.63
C ARG A 51 28.80 8.23 -2.88
N TYR A 52 27.73 8.77 -3.43
CA TYR A 52 26.56 7.98 -3.81
C TYR A 52 25.94 8.51 -5.10
N THR A 53 25.20 7.64 -5.77
CA THR A 53 24.30 7.97 -6.88
C THR A 53 22.90 7.51 -6.51
N LEU A 54 21.88 8.25 -6.95
CA LEU A 54 20.48 7.92 -6.75
C LEU A 54 19.80 7.82 -8.10
N GLU A 55 18.96 6.81 -8.25
CA GLU A 55 18.08 6.63 -9.40
C GLU A 55 16.67 6.41 -8.87
N GLU A 56 15.72 7.24 -9.30
CA GLU A 56 14.30 7.03 -9.01
C GLU A 56 13.72 6.14 -10.11
N SER A 57 13.61 4.84 -9.83
CA SER A 57 13.13 3.86 -10.81
C SER A 57 11.62 3.93 -11.04
N MET A 58 10.85 4.34 -10.02
CA MET A 58 9.40 4.40 -10.09
C MET A 58 8.86 5.48 -9.15
N ARG A 59 7.84 6.20 -9.61
CA ARG A 59 7.02 7.11 -8.80
C ARG A 59 5.56 6.89 -9.16
N ALA A 60 4.76 6.56 -8.15
CA ALA A 60 3.31 6.40 -8.27
C ALA A 60 2.60 7.44 -7.41
N ALA A 61 1.57 8.08 -7.97
CA ALA A 61 0.70 8.99 -7.24
C ALA A 61 -0.15 8.24 -6.20
N ALA A 62 -0.55 8.93 -5.14
CA ALA A 62 -1.56 8.41 -4.22
C ALA A 62 -2.89 8.21 -4.95
N ALA A 63 -3.61 7.14 -4.62
CA ALA A 63 -4.90 6.80 -5.23
C ALA A 63 -5.99 6.73 -4.15
N PRO A 64 -6.46 7.89 -3.64
CA PRO A 64 -7.49 7.91 -2.60
C PRO A 64 -8.78 7.26 -3.11
N SER A 65 -9.44 6.50 -2.24
CA SER A 65 -10.78 6.02 -2.57
C SER A 65 -11.77 7.16 -2.67
N ALA A 66 -12.74 7.05 -3.58
CA ALA A 66 -13.83 7.99 -3.73
C ALA A 66 -14.75 7.94 -2.48
N PRO A 67 -15.08 9.08 -1.85
CA PRO A 67 -15.90 9.09 -0.63
C PRO A 67 -17.27 8.41 -0.79
N ALA A 68 -17.94 8.57 -1.93
CA ALA A 68 -19.21 7.90 -2.19
C ALA A 68 -19.07 6.36 -2.19
N TRP A 69 -18.00 5.85 -2.81
CA TRP A 69 -17.71 4.41 -2.84
C TRP A 69 -17.27 3.86 -1.49
N GLN A 70 -16.52 4.63 -0.71
CA GLN A 70 -16.26 4.27 0.68
C GLN A 70 -17.56 4.15 1.47
N HIS A 71 -18.49 5.09 1.28
CA HIS A 71 -19.77 5.08 2.00
C HIS A 71 -20.64 3.86 1.66
N HIS A 72 -20.65 3.38 0.40
CA HIS A 72 -21.35 2.14 0.06
C HIS A 72 -20.79 0.93 0.83
N TRP A 73 -19.45 0.83 0.92
CA TRP A 73 -18.80 -0.22 1.70
C TRP A 73 -19.14 -0.12 3.18
N GLU A 74 -19.09 1.08 3.75
CA GLU A 74 -19.39 1.31 5.17
C GLU A 74 -20.83 0.91 5.50
N ARG A 75 -21.81 1.34 4.70
CA ARG A 75 -23.21 0.93 4.85
C ARG A 75 -23.37 -0.58 4.72
N ALA A 76 -22.71 -1.19 3.73
CA ALA A 76 -22.78 -2.63 3.52
C ALA A 76 -22.25 -3.39 4.73
N VAL A 77 -21.08 -3.02 5.23
CA VAL A 77 -20.44 -3.66 6.40
C VAL A 77 -21.27 -3.44 7.66
N ASP A 78 -21.80 -2.23 7.89
CA ASP A 78 -22.64 -1.91 9.04
C ASP A 78 -23.92 -2.77 9.08
N THR A 79 -24.54 -3.05 7.92
CA THR A 79 -25.74 -3.92 7.85
C THR A 79 -25.48 -5.37 8.27
N LEU A 80 -24.22 -5.82 8.26
CA LEU A 80 -23.82 -7.15 8.72
C LEU A 80 -23.56 -7.21 10.23
N GLY A 81 -23.66 -6.08 10.94
CA GLY A 81 -23.45 -6.01 12.38
C GLY A 81 -22.00 -6.15 12.82
N VAL A 82 -21.04 -5.91 11.92
CA VAL A 82 -19.60 -5.93 12.23
C VAL A 82 -19.04 -4.51 12.27
N PRO A 83 -17.98 -4.23 13.07
CA PRO A 83 -17.42 -2.89 13.15
C PRO A 83 -16.80 -2.43 11.82
N VAL A 84 -17.04 -1.17 11.48
CA VAL A 84 -16.45 -0.51 10.32
C VAL A 84 -15.07 0.06 10.69
N PHE A 85 -14.05 -0.30 9.91
CA PHE A 85 -12.71 0.26 10.03
C PHE A 85 -12.26 0.87 8.71
N ARG A 86 -11.66 2.06 8.79
CA ARG A 86 -10.99 2.71 7.64
C ARG A 86 -9.49 2.51 7.76
N MET A 87 -8.86 2.09 6.68
CA MET A 87 -7.40 1.99 6.60
C MET A 87 -6.90 2.25 5.19
N PRO A 88 -5.70 2.83 5.03
CA PRO A 88 -5.04 2.89 3.72
C PRO A 88 -4.55 1.49 3.32
N SER A 89 -4.56 1.19 2.01
CA SER A 89 -3.81 0.03 1.52
C SER A 89 -2.32 0.34 1.52
N GLY A 90 -1.53 -0.56 2.11
CA GLY A 90 -0.07 -0.51 2.04
C GLY A 90 0.50 -1.11 0.75
N ALA A 91 -0.31 -1.84 -0.02
CA ALA A 91 0.10 -2.55 -1.24
C ALA A 91 -0.44 -1.89 -2.51
N GLY A 92 0.24 -2.13 -3.63
CA GLY A 92 -0.26 -1.74 -4.94
C GLY A 92 -1.37 -2.67 -5.41
N HIS A 93 -2.46 -2.11 -5.94
CA HIS A 93 -3.57 -2.85 -6.54
C HIS A 93 -4.02 -2.17 -7.84
N ASP A 94 -4.74 -2.89 -8.69
CA ASP A 94 -5.29 -2.33 -9.94
C ASP A 94 -6.20 -1.13 -9.69
N ALA A 95 -6.84 -1.06 -8.53
CA ALA A 95 -7.61 0.09 -8.06
C ALA A 95 -6.81 1.41 -8.08
N MET A 96 -5.48 1.36 -7.91
CA MET A 96 -4.63 2.54 -8.04
C MET A 96 -4.61 3.11 -9.46
N LYS A 97 -4.70 2.25 -10.47
CA LYS A 97 -4.78 2.65 -11.87
C LYS A 97 -6.20 3.05 -12.26
N LEU A 98 -7.21 2.30 -11.78
CA LEU A 98 -8.61 2.64 -12.01
C LEU A 98 -9.00 4.02 -11.45
N HIS A 99 -8.39 4.43 -10.33
CA HIS A 99 -8.60 5.76 -9.73
C HIS A 99 -8.38 6.93 -10.72
N GLU A 100 -7.52 6.75 -11.72
CA GLU A 100 -7.22 7.79 -12.73
C GLU A 100 -8.39 8.01 -13.72
N ILE A 101 -9.31 7.05 -13.83
CA ILE A 101 -10.38 7.07 -14.86
C ILE A 101 -11.79 6.87 -14.30
N MET A 102 -11.94 6.35 -13.08
CA MET A 102 -13.24 6.13 -12.45
C MET A 102 -13.15 6.18 -10.92
N PRO A 103 -14.25 6.52 -10.22
CA PRO A 103 -14.28 6.45 -8.76
C PRO A 103 -14.17 4.99 -8.30
N GLN A 104 -13.40 4.76 -7.23
CA GLN A 104 -13.15 3.42 -6.68
C GLN A 104 -13.05 3.46 -5.15
N ALA A 105 -13.40 2.36 -4.49
CA ALA A 105 -13.01 2.07 -3.11
C ALA A 105 -12.89 0.55 -2.93
N MET A 106 -12.03 0.12 -2.01
CA MET A 106 -11.76 -1.30 -1.78
C MET A 106 -12.34 -1.78 -0.45
N LEU A 107 -12.85 -3.02 -0.43
CA LEU A 107 -13.13 -3.77 0.80
C LEU A 107 -11.91 -4.63 1.15
N PHE A 108 -11.47 -4.56 2.40
CA PHE A 108 -10.41 -5.42 2.92
C PHE A 108 -10.99 -6.55 3.74
N VAL A 109 -10.39 -7.73 3.59
CA VAL A 109 -10.69 -8.94 4.38
C VAL A 109 -9.49 -9.25 5.25
N ARG A 110 -9.74 -9.65 6.49
CA ARG A 110 -8.68 -10.01 7.43
C ARG A 110 -7.87 -11.20 6.90
N GLY A 111 -6.56 -11.01 6.80
CA GLY A 111 -5.59 -12.10 6.63
C GLY A 111 -5.25 -12.74 7.97
N LEU A 112 -5.11 -14.06 7.99
CA LEU A 112 -4.61 -14.82 9.13
C LEU A 112 -3.09 -14.68 9.27
N ASN A 113 -2.53 -15.33 10.29
CA ASN A 113 -1.08 -15.39 10.51
C ASN A 113 -0.44 -14.01 10.54
N SER A 114 -1.09 -13.06 11.23
CA SER A 114 -0.66 -11.65 11.33
C SER A 114 -0.66 -10.89 10.00
N GLY A 115 -1.53 -11.26 9.06
CA GLY A 115 -1.65 -10.57 7.76
C GLY A 115 -0.51 -10.89 6.80
N ILE A 116 0.14 -12.05 6.96
CA ILE A 116 1.15 -12.53 6.01
C ILE A 116 0.52 -12.67 4.62
N SER A 117 1.21 -12.16 3.61
CA SER A 117 0.86 -12.27 2.18
C SER A 117 2.12 -12.53 1.34
N HIS A 118 1.96 -12.99 0.09
CA HIS A 118 3.04 -13.50 -0.77
C HIS A 118 3.84 -14.63 -0.13
N ASN A 119 3.17 -15.49 0.62
CA ASN A 119 3.77 -16.59 1.36
C ASN A 119 2.82 -17.79 1.35
N PRO A 120 3.31 -19.04 1.32
CA PRO A 120 2.45 -20.23 1.40
C PRO A 120 1.55 -20.31 2.65
N LEU A 121 1.87 -19.57 3.71
CA LEU A 121 1.06 -19.47 4.93
C LEU A 121 -0.01 -18.37 4.85
N GLU A 122 -0.12 -17.64 3.73
CA GLU A 122 -1.21 -16.70 3.50
C GLU A 122 -2.55 -17.44 3.52
N SER A 123 -3.47 -16.95 4.35
CA SER A 123 -4.77 -17.62 4.54
C SER A 123 -5.81 -16.64 5.08
N THR A 124 -7.08 -16.96 4.87
CA THR A 124 -8.24 -16.26 5.43
C THR A 124 -9.31 -17.28 5.78
N THR A 125 -10.22 -16.95 6.69
CA THR A 125 -11.25 -17.92 7.12
C THR A 125 -12.44 -17.93 6.17
N ASN A 126 -13.16 -19.06 6.11
CA ASN A 126 -14.42 -19.13 5.38
C ASN A 126 -15.45 -18.11 5.90
N ASN A 127 -15.44 -17.82 7.21
CA ASN A 127 -16.33 -16.83 7.82
C ASN A 127 -16.00 -15.40 7.34
N ASP A 128 -14.70 -15.05 7.29
CA ASP A 128 -14.26 -13.74 6.78
C ASP A 128 -14.59 -13.59 5.28
N ILE A 129 -14.44 -14.65 4.49
CA ILE A 129 -14.84 -14.65 3.07
C ILE A 129 -16.36 -14.54 2.91
N GLN A 130 -17.14 -15.24 3.72
CA GLN A 130 -18.61 -15.13 3.68
C GLN A 130 -19.07 -13.70 3.97
N LEU A 131 -18.50 -13.05 5.00
CA LEU A 131 -18.78 -11.64 5.30
C LEU A 131 -18.41 -10.73 4.12
N ALA A 132 -17.31 -11.00 3.42
CA ALA A 132 -16.91 -10.23 2.24
C ALA A 132 -17.91 -10.38 1.09
N VAL A 133 -18.38 -11.60 0.82
CA VAL A 133 -19.42 -11.88 -0.18
C VAL A 133 -20.74 -11.20 0.17
N ASP A 134 -21.14 -11.27 1.44
CA ASP A 134 -22.36 -10.62 1.91
C ASP A 134 -22.26 -9.10 1.79
N ALA A 135 -21.14 -8.50 2.18
CA ALA A 135 -20.91 -7.06 2.05
C ALA A 135 -20.92 -6.63 0.58
N PHE A 136 -20.27 -7.39 -0.30
CA PHE A 136 -20.28 -7.13 -1.74
C PHE A 136 -21.71 -7.19 -2.31
N THR A 137 -22.49 -8.19 -1.89
CA THR A 137 -23.90 -8.32 -2.28
C THR A 137 -24.71 -7.11 -1.84
N GLN A 138 -24.48 -6.58 -0.64
CA GLN A 138 -25.16 -5.38 -0.16
C GLN A 138 -24.77 -4.13 -0.96
N VAL A 139 -23.50 -3.97 -1.35
CA VAL A 139 -23.09 -2.87 -2.25
C VAL A 139 -23.81 -2.97 -3.59
N LEU A 140 -23.89 -4.16 -4.18
CA LEU A 140 -24.62 -4.35 -5.45
C LEU A 140 -26.11 -4.00 -5.33
N ARG A 141 -26.76 -4.34 -4.20
CA ARG A 141 -28.15 -3.95 -3.94
C ARG A 141 -28.31 -2.44 -3.81
N GLN A 142 -27.44 -1.78 -3.05
CA GLN A 142 -27.44 -0.32 -2.91
C GLN A 142 -27.36 0.35 -4.30
N LEU A 143 -26.41 -0.09 -5.13
CA LEU A 143 -26.22 0.46 -6.48
C LEU A 143 -27.40 0.16 -7.42
N ALA A 144 -28.12 -0.95 -7.24
CA ALA A 144 -29.29 -1.28 -8.03
C ALA A 144 -30.53 -0.47 -7.65
N GLU A 145 -30.61 -0.02 -6.39
CA GLU A 145 -31.71 0.80 -5.85
C GLU A 145 -31.47 2.30 -6.04
N GLU A 146 -30.21 2.71 -6.18
CA GLU A 146 -29.85 4.08 -6.47
C GLU A 146 -30.28 4.46 -7.89
N GLN A 147 -31.12 5.50 -7.99
CA GLN A 147 -31.48 6.07 -9.28
C GLN A 147 -30.21 6.61 -9.94
N GLN A 148 -29.79 5.99 -11.04
CA GLN A 148 -28.74 6.56 -11.87
C GLN A 148 -29.21 7.92 -12.38
N PRO A 149 -28.36 8.97 -12.30
CA PRO A 149 -28.68 10.28 -12.85
C PRO A 149 -28.94 10.23 -14.36
#